data_AF-A0A931T6I7-F1
#
_entry.id   AF-A0A931T6I7-F1
#
_cell.length_a   1.000
_cell.length_b   1.000
_cell.length_c   1.000
_cell.angle_alpha   90.00
_cell.angle_beta   90.00
_cell.angle_gamma   90.00
#
_symmetry.space_group_name_H-M   'P 1'
#
loop_
_entity.id
_entity.type
_entity.pdbx_description
1 polymer ?
#
loop_
_entity_poly.entity_id
_entity_poly.type
_entity_poly.pdbx_seq_one_letter_code
_entity_poly.pdbx_strand_id
1 'polypeptide(L)'
;MSSANASPADSSSHSTYRGHEVHRDLFADPGRQDLTAHVNFDDLERAGADRGFSTLAFTRQARFLLSIGITEHPLFSPLEEVDLVKALQTQVERENARRLVLPDGIGDEIRVLVQGKGVPGEGWSFQRFKI
;
A
#
# COMPACT_ATOMS: atom_id res chain seq x y z
N MET A 1 -27.96 -19.06 -28.11
CA MET A 1 -28.52 -19.63 -26.86
C MET A 1 -27.35 -20.22 -26.08
N SER A 2 -26.61 -19.38 -25.36
CA SER A 2 -26.71 -19.15 -23.90
C SER A 2 -26.38 -20.40 -23.08
N SER A 3 -25.19 -20.41 -22.48
CA SER A 3 -25.05 -20.93 -21.13
C SER A 3 -23.98 -20.10 -20.42
N ALA A 4 -24.34 -19.65 -19.22
CA ALA A 4 -23.75 -18.55 -18.50
C ALA A 4 -22.48 -18.94 -17.73
N ASN A 5 -21.60 -17.95 -17.67
CA ASN A 5 -20.41 -17.85 -16.85
C ASN A 5 -20.81 -17.80 -15.36
N ALA A 6 -20.23 -18.64 -14.51
CA ALA A 6 -20.38 -18.58 -13.06
C ALA A 6 -19.06 -18.12 -12.44
N SER A 7 -19.07 -16.89 -11.93
CA SER A 7 -17.99 -16.26 -11.17
C SER A 7 -18.08 -16.67 -9.69
N PRO A 8 -16.99 -17.05 -9.00
CA PRO A 8 -17.03 -17.26 -7.56
C PRO A 8 -16.81 -15.93 -6.84
N ALA A 9 -17.88 -15.40 -6.25
CA ALA A 9 -17.82 -14.32 -5.25
C ALA A 9 -17.77 -14.92 -3.83
N ASP A 10 -17.32 -14.08 -2.89
CA ASP A 10 -17.30 -14.22 -1.43
C ASP A 10 -16.07 -14.86 -0.77
N SER A 11 -15.06 -14.01 -0.52
CA SER A 11 -14.25 -14.12 0.70
C SER A 11 -14.25 -12.77 1.44
N SER A 12 -15.20 -12.62 2.35
CA SER A 12 -15.28 -11.47 3.27
C SER A 12 -14.11 -11.50 4.24
N SER A 13 -13.05 -10.72 3.97
CA SER A 13 -11.85 -10.65 4.81
C SER A 13 -11.88 -9.42 5.73
N HIS A 14 -12.72 -9.47 6.76
CA HIS A 14 -12.80 -8.45 7.81
C HIS A 14 -11.85 -8.84 8.97
N SER A 15 -11.02 -7.91 9.46
CA SER A 15 -10.05 -8.14 10.54
C SER A 15 -10.14 -6.99 11.54
N THR A 16 -10.27 -7.22 12.84
CA THR A 16 -10.28 -6.12 13.83
C THR A 16 -8.94 -6.03 14.55
N TYR A 17 -8.50 -4.80 14.83
CA TYR A 17 -7.18 -4.52 15.38
C TYR A 17 -7.31 -3.92 16.79
N ARG A 18 -6.71 -4.55 17.80
CA ARG A 18 -6.65 -4.01 19.17
C ARG A 18 -5.25 -4.22 19.75
N GLY A 19 -4.56 -3.14 20.10
CA GLY A 19 -3.34 -3.20 20.91
C GLY A 19 -2.19 -4.05 20.34
N HIS A 20 -2.02 -4.09 19.02
CA HIS A 20 -1.10 -4.99 18.28
C HIS A 20 -1.49 -6.48 18.26
N GLU A 21 -2.72 -6.85 18.65
CA GLU A 21 -3.26 -8.20 18.50
C GLU A 21 -4.47 -8.22 17.53
N VAL A 22 -4.54 -9.28 16.71
CA VAL A 22 -5.66 -9.53 15.80
C VAL A 22 -6.81 -10.18 16.57
N HIS A 23 -7.91 -9.45 16.75
CA HIS A 23 -9.13 -9.99 17.34
C HIS A 23 -10.13 -10.31 16.22
N ARG A 24 -10.89 -11.41 16.36
CA ARG A 24 -11.94 -11.80 15.38
C ARG A 24 -13.37 -11.55 15.88
N ASP A 25 -13.52 -11.12 17.13
CA ASP A 25 -14.82 -10.80 17.72
C ASP A 25 -15.16 -9.31 17.54
N LEU A 26 -16.01 -9.03 16.55
CA LEU A 26 -16.44 -7.70 16.17
C LEU A 26 -17.25 -6.98 17.26
N PHE A 27 -17.82 -7.73 18.22
CA PHE A 27 -18.71 -7.20 19.25
C PHE A 27 -18.08 -7.17 20.65
N ALA A 28 -16.80 -7.54 20.76
CA ALA A 28 -16.12 -7.64 22.05
C ALA A 28 -16.09 -6.32 22.84
N ASP A 29 -15.95 -5.16 22.17
CA ASP A 29 -15.96 -3.84 22.85
C ASP A 29 -16.40 -2.68 21.93
N PRO A 30 -17.72 -2.51 21.68
CA PRO A 30 -18.24 -1.49 20.77
C PRO A 30 -17.84 -0.07 21.20
N GLY A 31 -17.26 0.69 20.29
CA GLY A 31 -16.78 2.05 20.54
C GLY A 31 -15.38 2.14 21.17
N ARG A 32 -14.71 1.01 21.44
CA ARG A 32 -13.35 0.96 22.01
C ARG A 32 -12.37 0.11 21.20
N GLN A 33 -12.79 -0.42 20.06
CA GLN A 33 -11.92 -1.11 19.11
C GLN A 33 -12.09 -0.57 17.70
N ASP A 34 -10.98 -0.55 16.95
CA ASP A 34 -10.99 -0.20 15.53
C ASP A 34 -11.38 -1.42 14.70
N LEU A 35 -12.35 -1.23 13.81
CA LEU A 35 -12.78 -2.23 12.84
C LEU A 35 -12.07 -1.95 11.51
N THR A 36 -11.21 -2.85 11.06
CA THR A 36 -10.58 -2.76 9.74
C THR A 36 -11.04 -3.89 8.83
N ALA A 37 -10.89 -3.71 7.52
CA ALA A 37 -11.22 -4.73 6.53
C ALA A 37 -10.24 -4.62 5.38
N HIS A 38 -10.02 -5.74 4.68
CA HIS A 38 -9.22 -5.70 3.47
C HIS A 38 -9.92 -4.86 2.41
N VAL A 39 -9.15 -4.00 1.75
CA VAL A 39 -9.65 -3.21 0.63
C VAL A 39 -9.86 -4.12 -0.58
N ASN A 40 -11.06 -4.12 -1.14
CA ASN A 40 -11.33 -4.76 -2.43
C ASN A 40 -10.93 -3.82 -3.57
N PHE A 41 -9.77 -4.06 -4.17
CA PHE A 41 -9.24 -3.22 -5.24
C PHE A 41 -10.01 -3.39 -6.56
N ASP A 42 -10.57 -4.57 -6.85
CA ASP A 42 -11.34 -4.80 -8.07
C ASP A 42 -12.62 -3.94 -8.08
N ASP A 43 -13.24 -3.77 -6.92
CA ASP A 43 -14.40 -2.88 -6.74
C ASP A 43 -14.03 -1.41 -6.89
N LEU A 44 -12.87 -1.00 -6.35
CA LEU A 44 -12.37 0.36 -6.52
C LEU A 44 -12.03 0.66 -7.98
N GLU A 45 -11.37 -0.27 -8.67
CA GLU A 45 -11.04 -0.14 -10.09
C GLU A 45 -12.29 0.05 -10.94
N ARG A 46 -13.28 -0.80 -10.74
CA ARG A 46 -14.58 -0.74 -11.44
C ARG A 46 -15.31 0.57 -11.14
N ALA A 47 -15.40 0.97 -9.87
CA ALA A 47 -16.06 2.21 -9.47
C ALA A 47 -15.41 3.47 -10.07
N GLY A 48 -14.09 3.44 -10.27
CA GLY A 48 -13.36 4.47 -11.01
C GLY A 48 -13.64 4.43 -12.50
N ALA A 49 -13.61 3.24 -13.12
CA ALA A 49 -13.91 3.05 -14.54
C ALA A 49 -15.32 3.58 -14.91
N ASP A 50 -16.33 3.28 -14.09
CA ASP A 50 -17.70 3.78 -14.26
C ASP A 50 -17.80 5.32 -14.23
N ARG A 51 -16.80 5.98 -13.63
CA ARG A 51 -16.68 7.45 -13.56
C ARG A 51 -15.73 8.03 -14.61
N GLY A 52 -15.23 7.20 -15.53
CA GLY A 52 -14.31 7.57 -16.61
C GLY A 52 -12.85 7.71 -16.17
N PHE A 53 -12.45 7.06 -15.08
CA PHE A 53 -11.04 6.90 -14.73
C PHE A 53 -10.45 5.65 -15.41
N SER A 54 -9.16 5.68 -15.71
CA SER A 54 -8.38 4.51 -16.10
C SER A 54 -7.36 4.17 -15.02
N THR A 55 -7.15 2.87 -14.78
CA THR A 55 -6.05 2.42 -13.92
C THR A 55 -4.72 2.69 -14.62
N LEU A 56 -3.87 3.48 -13.97
CA LEU A 56 -2.52 3.81 -14.45
C LEU A 56 -1.45 2.87 -13.88
N ALA A 57 -1.68 2.36 -12.66
CA ALA A 57 -0.84 1.37 -12.00
C ALA A 57 -1.59 0.65 -10.86
N PHE A 58 -1.33 -0.64 -10.71
CA PHE A 58 -1.69 -1.40 -9.51
C PHE A 58 -0.48 -2.24 -9.09
N THR A 59 0.11 -1.93 -7.94
CA THR A 59 1.40 -2.49 -7.52
C THR A 59 1.51 -2.61 -6.00
N ARG A 60 2.63 -3.14 -5.51
CA ARG A 60 2.98 -3.13 -4.08
C ARG A 60 3.64 -1.79 -3.70
N GLN A 61 3.45 -1.37 -2.45
CA GLN A 61 4.00 -0.11 -1.94
C GLN A 61 5.52 -0.04 -2.13
N ALA A 62 6.27 -1.10 -1.81
CA ALA A 62 7.71 -1.10 -1.97
C ALA A 62 8.13 -0.75 -3.41
N ARG A 63 7.51 -1.40 -4.41
CA ARG A 63 7.77 -1.12 -5.84
C ARG A 63 7.37 0.31 -6.22
N PHE A 64 6.23 0.79 -5.72
CA PHE A 64 5.77 2.16 -5.97
C PHE A 64 6.78 3.18 -5.42
N LEU A 65 7.18 3.06 -4.16
CA LEU A 65 8.12 3.98 -3.52
C LEU A 65 9.48 3.99 -4.22
N LEU A 66 10.00 2.82 -4.57
CA LEU A 66 11.23 2.71 -5.37
C LEU A 66 11.10 3.40 -6.73
N SER A 67 9.94 3.25 -7.38
CA SER A 67 9.72 3.82 -8.72
C SER A 67 9.61 5.34 -8.74
N ILE A 68 9.18 5.95 -7.63
CA ILE A 68 9.12 7.41 -7.46
C ILE A 68 10.40 8.00 -6.86
N GLY A 69 11.45 7.21 -6.67
CA GLY A 69 12.76 7.71 -6.25
C GLY A 69 12.94 7.85 -4.75
N ILE A 70 12.26 7.04 -3.91
CA ILE A 70 12.44 7.09 -2.45
C ILE A 70 13.90 6.98 -1.99
N THR A 71 14.76 6.32 -2.78
CA THR A 71 16.19 6.19 -2.51
C THR A 71 16.96 7.52 -2.55
N GLU A 72 16.38 8.56 -3.14
CA GLU A 72 16.95 9.92 -3.17
C GLU A 72 16.69 10.68 -1.85
N HIS A 73 15.79 10.16 -1.00
CA HIS A 73 15.49 10.78 0.28
C HIS A 73 16.68 10.69 1.25
N PRO A 74 16.99 11.73 2.05
CA PRO A 74 18.16 11.75 2.94
C PRO A 74 18.29 10.56 3.89
N LEU A 75 17.17 9.96 4.29
CA LEU A 75 17.14 8.74 5.12
C LEU A 75 17.75 7.50 4.42
N PHE A 76 17.96 7.54 3.11
CA PHE A 76 18.62 6.48 2.35
C PHE A 76 20.08 6.81 2.03
N SER A 77 20.53 8.06 2.21
CA SER A 77 21.90 8.51 1.96
C SER A 77 22.85 8.24 3.15
N PRO A 78 24.16 8.04 2.97
CA PRO A 78 25.11 7.82 4.08
C PRO A 78 25.07 8.92 5.15
N LEU A 79 25.36 8.57 6.42
CA LEU A 79 25.45 9.57 7.51
C LEU A 79 26.79 10.30 7.44
N GLU A 80 26.74 11.63 7.57
CA GLU A 80 27.90 12.49 7.85
C GLU A 80 27.76 13.19 9.22
N GLU A 81 26.99 12.59 10.15
CA GLU A 81 26.66 13.23 11.43
C GLU A 81 27.72 12.93 12.49
N VAL A 82 28.23 13.97 13.16
CA VAL A 82 29.27 13.89 14.20
C VAL A 82 28.66 13.81 15.62
N ASP A 83 27.39 14.18 15.77
CA ASP A 83 26.65 14.12 17.05
C ASP A 83 26.02 12.73 17.27
N LEU A 84 26.42 12.05 18.34
CA LEU A 84 26.01 10.68 18.66
C LEU A 84 24.50 10.53 18.93
N VAL A 85 23.85 11.52 19.56
CA VAL A 85 22.41 11.44 19.87
C VAL A 85 21.58 11.60 18.61
N LYS A 86 21.95 12.57 17.76
CA LYS A 86 21.31 12.77 16.45
C LYS A 86 21.57 11.61 15.50
N ALA A 87 22.77 11.03 15.55
CA ALA A 87 23.10 9.85 14.76
C ALA A 87 22.19 8.66 15.13
N LEU A 88 21.94 8.44 16.43
CA LEU A 88 21.06 7.37 16.89
C LEU A 88 19.59 7.59 16.49
N GLN A 89 19.07 8.81 16.66
CA GLN A 89 17.71 9.15 16.23
C GLN A 89 17.53 8.97 14.72
N THR A 90 18.47 9.52 13.95
CA THR A 90 18.48 9.35 12.49
C THR A 90 18.54 7.87 12.14
N GLN A 91 19.34 7.05 12.83
CA GLN A 91 19.40 5.62 12.58
C GLN A 91 18.06 4.91 12.76
N VAL A 92 17.30 5.24 13.82
CA VAL A 92 15.94 4.68 14.03
C VAL A 92 14.99 5.08 12.89
N GLU A 93 15.01 6.35 12.48
CA GLU A 93 14.18 6.84 11.37
C GLU A 93 14.53 6.14 10.05
N ARG A 94 15.82 5.87 9.80
CA ARG A 94 16.29 5.16 8.61
C ARG A 94 15.83 3.71 8.59
N GLU A 95 15.91 3.00 9.73
CA GLU A 95 15.40 1.64 9.83
C GLU A 95 13.88 1.60 9.59
N ASN A 96 13.13 2.55 10.14
CA ASN A 96 11.69 2.68 9.87
C ASN A 96 11.41 2.94 8.38
N ALA A 97 12.16 3.84 7.74
CA ALA A 97 12.02 4.12 6.30
C ALA A 97 12.37 2.89 5.44
N ARG A 98 13.41 2.14 5.80
CA ARG A 98 13.81 0.91 5.10
C ARG A 98 12.70 -0.16 5.12
N ARG A 99 11.96 -0.29 6.21
CA ARG A 99 10.81 -1.22 6.30
C ARG A 99 9.69 -0.94 5.29
N LEU A 100 9.65 0.26 4.70
CA LEU A 100 8.67 0.61 3.66
C LEU A 100 9.03 0.03 2.28
N VAL A 101 10.28 -0.38 2.07
CA VAL A 101 10.81 -0.80 0.76
C VAL A 101 11.54 -2.15 0.75
N LEU A 102 12.00 -2.64 1.91
CA LEU A 102 12.70 -3.93 2.00
C LEU A 102 11.73 -5.12 1.85
N PRO A 103 12.20 -6.24 1.26
CA PRO A 103 11.50 -7.53 1.32
C PRO A 103 11.22 -7.90 2.78
N ASP A 104 10.07 -8.50 3.03
CA ASP A 104 9.58 -8.86 4.38
C ASP A 104 9.22 -7.65 5.28
N GLY A 105 9.22 -6.44 4.71
CA GLY A 105 8.70 -5.22 5.34
C GLY A 105 7.22 -4.96 5.02
N ILE A 106 6.67 -3.89 5.61
CA ILE A 106 5.26 -3.45 5.39
C ILE A 106 4.99 -3.17 3.90
N GLY A 107 6.04 -2.81 3.15
CA GLY A 107 5.95 -2.48 1.73
C GLY A 107 5.46 -3.61 0.82
N ASP A 108 5.52 -4.87 1.27
CA ASP A 108 5.07 -6.03 0.50
C ASP A 108 3.59 -6.39 0.70
N GLU A 109 3.03 -6.02 1.85
CA GLU A 109 1.62 -6.25 2.19
C GLU A 109 0.72 -5.15 1.65
N ILE A 110 1.20 -3.90 1.65
CA ILE A 110 0.43 -2.74 1.20
C ILE A 110 0.39 -2.67 -0.33
N ARG A 111 -0.81 -2.45 -0.86
CA ARG A 111 -1.07 -2.28 -2.29
C ARG A 111 -1.37 -0.82 -2.60
N VAL A 112 -0.93 -0.38 -3.77
CA VAL A 112 -1.13 0.97 -4.31
C VAL A 112 -1.87 0.85 -5.63
N LEU A 113 -3.05 1.48 -5.70
CA LEU A 113 -3.83 1.68 -6.91
C LEU A 113 -3.76 3.15 -7.31
N VAL A 114 -3.37 3.41 -8.56
CA VAL A 114 -3.32 4.74 -9.15
C VAL A 114 -4.31 4.79 -10.30
N GLN A 115 -5.28 5.71 -10.23
CA GLN A 115 -6.24 5.95 -11.30
C GLN A 115 -6.16 7.40 -11.78
N GLY A 116 -6.34 7.60 -13.08
CA GLY A 116 -6.28 8.91 -13.72
C GLY A 116 -7.48 9.18 -14.62
N LYS A 117 -7.88 10.45 -14.73
CA LYS A 117 -8.92 10.90 -15.66
C LYS A 117 -8.43 12.14 -16.38
N GLY A 118 -8.47 12.13 -17.71
CA GLY A 118 -7.98 13.25 -18.53
C GLY A 118 -6.46 13.44 -18.47
N VAL A 119 -5.71 12.41 -18.11
CA VAL A 119 -4.25 12.42 -18.06
C VAL A 119 -3.66 11.36 -19.00
N PRO A 120 -2.40 11.52 -19.44
CA PRO A 120 -1.72 10.50 -20.22
C PRO A 120 -1.70 9.15 -19.49
N GLY A 121 -1.98 8.07 -20.22
CA GLY A 121 -1.93 6.71 -19.69
C GLY A 121 -0.51 6.21 -19.38
N GLU A 122 0.51 6.90 -19.90
CA GLU A 122 1.92 6.53 -19.81
C GLU A 122 2.79 7.75 -19.48
N GLY A 123 4.07 7.50 -19.18
CA GLY A 123 5.06 8.54 -18.89
C GLY A 123 5.23 8.84 -17.41
N TRP A 124 4.64 8.05 -16.53
CA TRP A 124 4.75 8.23 -15.09
C TRP A 124 5.93 7.43 -14.52
N SER A 125 6.70 8.03 -13.61
CA SER A 125 7.82 7.37 -12.93
C SER A 125 7.41 6.06 -12.26
N PHE A 126 6.17 6.00 -11.73
CA PHE A 126 5.64 4.81 -11.08
C PHE A 126 5.30 3.64 -12.01
N GLN A 127 5.44 3.81 -13.32
CA GLN A 127 5.24 2.76 -14.32
C GLN A 127 6.55 2.07 -14.72
N ARG A 128 7.71 2.52 -14.19
CA ARG A 128 9.06 1.99 -14.52
C ARG A 128 9.22 0.48 -14.32
N PHE A 129 8.39 -0.14 -13.49
CA PHE A 129 8.50 -1.55 -13.13
C PHE A 129 7.30 -2.41 -13.55
N LYS A 130 6.57 -2.01 -14.61
CA LYS A 130 5.57 -2.89 -15.25
C LYS A 130 6.23 -4.22 -15.62
N ILE A 131 5.67 -5.33 -15.11
CA ILE A 131 6.01 -6.71 -15.52
C ILE A 131 5.08 -7.08 -16.66
#